data_AF-A0A8X6S7I7-F1
#
_entry.id   AF-A0A8X6S7I7-F1
#
_cell.length_a   1.000
_cell.length_b   1.000
_cell.length_c   1.000
_cell.angle_alpha   90.00
_cell.angle_beta   90.00
_cell.angle_gamma   90.00
#
_symmetry.space_group_name_H-M   'P 1'
#
loop_
_entity.id
_entity.type
_entity.pdbx_description
1 polymer ?
#
loop_
_entity_poly.entity_id
_entity_poly.type
_entity_poly.pdbx_seq_one_letter_code
_entity_poly.pdbx_strand_id
1 'polypeptide(L)'
;MSIILRFCNSSTGAIEEHFVGFFAFAETTGEYITNSILQELERNGLDIQNCRGQGYDNGTNMPKRFFGFINKIHVLFSKSSKRWDIVKTKLKLTLKPLSETRRESKIGAVKAIFLQFDDVIECVNELKNKSDDSETLSDCDAVLIEMFSFEFIVAIHVWYEVLLCVNNISKLRQSVQVSLKVVIDTLRSFCSWIQEFRNTGFDKSVAQARLFVEKSTFEIESQFKEKRTARR
;
A
#
# COMPACT_ATOMS: atom_id res chain seq x y z
N MET A 1 20.27 2.86 -9.27
CA MET A 1 19.32 3.96 -8.99
C MET A 1 19.10 4.76 -10.26
N SER A 2 17.87 5.22 -10.54
CA SER A 2 17.62 6.16 -11.64
C SER A 2 17.69 7.60 -11.13
N ILE A 3 18.25 8.52 -11.92
CA ILE A 3 18.20 9.96 -11.64
C ILE A 3 17.29 10.63 -12.67
N ILE A 4 16.33 11.41 -12.17
CA ILE A 4 15.40 12.21 -12.96
C ILE A 4 15.46 13.64 -12.42
N LEU A 5 15.64 14.61 -13.32
CA LEU A 5 15.62 16.03 -12.97
C LEU A 5 14.24 16.59 -13.26
N ARG A 6 13.68 17.29 -12.29
CA ARG A 6 12.43 18.05 -12.44
C ARG A 6 12.71 19.52 -12.22
N PHE A 7 12.49 20.35 -13.24
CA PHE A 7 12.76 21.79 -13.18
C PHE A 7 11.68 22.60 -13.89
N CYS A 8 11.68 23.91 -13.68
CA CYS A 8 10.79 24.84 -14.35
C CYS A 8 11.56 25.53 -15.50
N ASN A 9 11.08 25.37 -16.73
CA ASN A 9 11.64 26.08 -17.87
C ASN A 9 11.27 27.56 -17.76
N SER A 10 12.28 28.42 -17.62
CA SER A 10 12.05 29.85 -17.37
C SER A 10 11.45 30.59 -18.57
N SER A 11 11.61 30.07 -19.79
CA SER A 11 11.06 30.68 -21.01
C SER A 11 9.59 30.35 -21.22
N THR A 12 9.16 29.14 -20.83
CA THR A 12 7.78 28.66 -21.05
C THR A 12 6.95 28.64 -19.76
N GLY A 13 7.59 28.70 -18.60
CA GLY A 13 6.96 28.48 -17.29
C GLY A 13 6.52 27.04 -17.05
N ALA A 14 6.82 26.11 -17.96
CA ALA A 14 6.40 24.73 -17.86
C ALA A 14 7.32 23.92 -16.93
N ILE A 15 6.73 22.96 -16.21
CA ILE A 15 7.49 21.97 -15.46
C ILE A 15 7.93 20.86 -16.42
N GLU A 16 9.22 20.60 -16.49
CA GLU A 16 9.82 19.55 -17.31
C GLU A 16 10.49 18.49 -16.44
N GLU A 17 10.41 17.24 -16.89
CA GLU A 17 11.10 16.09 -16.29
C GLU A 17 12.04 15.46 -17.33
N HIS A 18 13.32 15.39 -17.00
CA HIS A 18 14.36 14.85 -17.87
C HIS A 18 15.02 13.65 -17.20
N PHE A 19 14.96 12.49 -17.87
CA PHE A 19 15.64 11.28 -17.42
C PHE A 19 17.13 11.38 -17.73
N VAL A 20 17.98 11.30 -16.69
CA VAL A 20 19.44 11.39 -16.84
C VAL A 20 20.03 10.02 -17.14
N GLY A 21 19.60 8.98 -16.42
CA GLY A 21 20.13 7.64 -16.61
C GLY A 21 19.90 6.69 -15.43
N PHE A 22 20.35 5.45 -15.61
CA PHE A 22 20.50 4.46 -14.55
C PHE A 22 21.96 4.39 -14.10
N PHE A 23 22.16 4.51 -12.80
CA PHE A 23 23.48 4.47 -12.17
C PHE A 23 23.56 3.24 -11.28
N ALA A 24 24.50 2.35 -11.60
CA ALA A 24 24.84 1.22 -10.75
C ALA A 24 25.74 1.73 -9.63
N PHE A 25 25.41 1.40 -8.38
CA PHE A 25 26.23 1.71 -7.22
C PHE A 25 26.84 0.41 -6.70
N ALA A 26 28.16 0.42 -6.49
CA ALA A 26 28.85 -0.73 -5.93
C ALA A 26 28.51 -0.93 -4.43
N GLU A 27 28.12 0.15 -3.75
CA GLU A 27 27.79 0.17 -2.33
C GLU A 27 26.47 0.89 -2.07
N THR A 28 25.80 0.53 -0.97
CA THR A 28 24.47 1.06 -0.59
C THR A 28 24.51 1.97 0.63
N THR A 29 25.70 2.39 1.07
CA THR A 29 25.83 3.34 2.18
C THR A 29 25.33 4.72 1.77
N GLY A 30 24.75 5.48 2.71
CA GLY A 30 24.22 6.82 2.42
C GLY A 30 25.29 7.78 1.91
N GLU A 31 26.50 7.69 2.44
CA GLU A 31 27.66 8.49 2.00
C GLU A 31 28.08 8.16 0.56
N TYR A 32 28.24 6.87 0.23
CA TYR A 32 28.61 6.45 -1.13
C TYR A 32 27.59 6.89 -2.17
N ILE A 33 26.30 6.69 -1.87
CA ILE A 33 25.20 7.11 -2.76
C ILE A 33 25.24 8.64 -2.95
N THR A 34 25.44 9.41 -1.87
CA THR A 34 25.50 10.87 -1.94
C THR A 34 26.65 11.35 -2.82
N ASN A 35 27.86 10.85 -2.59
CA ASN A 35 29.04 11.22 -3.36
C ASN A 35 28.89 10.81 -4.84
N SER A 36 28.30 9.64 -5.11
CA SER A 36 28.04 9.17 -6.47
C SER A 36 27.02 10.06 -7.20
N ILE A 37 25.96 10.53 -6.51
CA ILE A 37 25.00 11.49 -7.09
C ILE A 37 25.70 12.82 -7.41
N LEU A 38 26.49 13.36 -6.48
CA LEU A 38 27.19 14.63 -6.67
C LEU A 38 28.13 14.58 -7.87
N GLN A 39 28.94 13.53 -7.97
CA GLN A 39 29.85 13.34 -9.10
C GLN A 39 29.12 13.25 -10.45
N GLU A 40 27.96 12.61 -10.46
CA GLU A 40 27.17 12.48 -11.69
C GLU A 40 26.51 13.80 -12.09
N LEU A 41 26.02 14.59 -11.13
CA LEU A 41 25.52 15.94 -11.40
C LEU A 41 26.63 16.82 -11.99
N GLU A 42 27.83 16.80 -11.39
CA GLU A 42 28.99 17.53 -11.91
C GLU A 42 29.37 17.11 -13.33
N ARG A 43 29.38 15.81 -13.63
CA ARG A 43 29.64 15.28 -14.98
C ARG A 43 28.66 15.80 -16.03
N ASN A 44 27.41 16.02 -15.64
CA ASN A 44 26.37 16.56 -16.52
C ASN A 44 26.31 18.10 -16.51
N GLY A 45 27.27 18.77 -15.85
CA GLY A 45 27.31 20.23 -15.75
C GLY A 45 26.22 20.82 -14.86
N LEU A 46 25.68 20.03 -13.93
CA LEU A 46 24.60 20.41 -13.05
C LEU A 46 25.14 20.75 -11.66
N ASP A 47 24.99 22.01 -11.26
CA ASP A 47 25.35 22.45 -9.93
C ASP A 47 24.27 22.03 -8.90
N ILE A 48 24.66 21.24 -7.90
CA ILE A 48 23.80 20.84 -6.79
C ILE A 48 23.23 22.05 -6.02
N GLN A 49 23.90 23.20 -6.03
CA GLN A 49 23.39 24.43 -5.42
C GLN A 49 22.13 24.96 -6.09
N ASN A 50 21.83 24.50 -7.32
CA ASN A 50 20.56 24.77 -8.00
C ASN A 50 19.45 23.80 -7.61
N CYS A 51 19.75 22.72 -6.89
CA CYS A 51 18.75 21.82 -6.36
C CYS A 51 17.88 22.55 -5.32
N ARG A 52 16.56 22.41 -5.44
CA ARG A 52 15.58 23.01 -4.52
C ARG A 52 14.82 21.97 -3.70
N GLY A 53 15.08 20.69 -3.96
CA GLY A 53 14.47 19.60 -3.24
C GLY A 53 14.88 18.26 -3.82
N GLN A 54 14.98 17.27 -2.95
CA GLN A 54 15.28 15.89 -3.29
C GLN A 54 14.21 14.98 -2.72
N GLY A 55 13.76 14.00 -3.50
CA GLY A 55 12.79 13.00 -3.06
C GLY A 55 13.40 11.60 -3.11
N TYR A 56 13.40 10.90 -1.97
CA TYR A 56 13.77 9.49 -1.87
C TYR A 56 12.55 8.63 -1.53
N ASP A 57 12.53 7.38 -1.97
CA ASP A 57 11.57 6.38 -1.51
C ASP A 57 12.05 5.77 -0.19
N ASN A 58 11.70 6.38 0.94
CA ASN A 58 11.98 5.74 2.22
C ASN A 58 11.21 4.41 2.34
N GLY A 59 11.95 3.31 2.56
CA GLY A 59 11.39 2.01 2.97
C GLY A 59 10.51 2.22 4.19
N THR A 60 9.19 2.05 4.03
CA THR A 60 8.23 2.44 5.05
C THR A 60 8.23 1.46 6.24
N ASN A 61 8.37 1.96 7.47
CA ASN A 61 8.05 1.26 8.74
C ASN A 61 6.52 1.07 8.90
N MET A 62 5.86 0.48 7.91
CA MET A 62 4.44 0.16 7.98
C MET A 62 4.18 -1.08 8.84
N PRO A 63 2.99 -1.23 9.43
CA PRO A 63 2.70 -2.35 10.32
C PRO A 63 2.87 -3.69 9.59
N LYS A 64 3.99 -4.35 9.91
CA LYS A 64 4.44 -5.59 9.27
C LYS A 64 3.40 -6.69 9.37
N ARG A 65 2.62 -6.75 10.46
CA ARG A 65 1.58 -7.75 10.65
C ARG A 65 0.46 -7.63 9.61
N PHE A 66 -0.17 -6.47 9.50
CA PHE A 66 -1.29 -6.27 8.58
C PHE A 66 -0.87 -6.48 7.12
N PHE A 67 0.20 -5.82 6.69
CA PHE A 67 0.68 -5.96 5.31
C PHE A 67 1.26 -7.35 5.05
N GLY A 68 1.95 -7.96 6.02
CA GLY A 68 2.37 -9.36 5.92
C GLY A 68 1.20 -10.31 5.68
N PHE A 69 0.06 -10.06 6.34
CA PHE A 69 -1.15 -10.83 6.13
C PHE A 69 -1.78 -10.61 4.75
N ILE A 70 -1.88 -9.36 4.29
CA ILE A 70 -2.32 -9.03 2.92
C ILE A 70 -1.46 -9.78 1.88
N ASN A 71 -0.14 -9.82 2.08
CA ASN A 71 0.76 -10.57 1.20
C ASN A 71 0.59 -12.09 1.33
N LYS A 72 0.30 -12.60 2.54
CA LYS A 72 0.03 -14.03 2.76
C LYS A 72 -1.13 -14.52 1.90
N ILE A 73 -2.21 -13.74 1.78
CA ILE A 73 -3.35 -14.05 0.90
C ILE A 73 -2.89 -14.17 -0.57
N HIS A 74 -2.10 -13.22 -1.06
CA HIS A 74 -1.56 -13.30 -2.43
C HIS A 74 -0.64 -14.52 -2.63
N VAL A 75 0.26 -14.79 -1.69
CA VAL A 75 1.20 -15.92 -1.76
C VAL A 75 0.46 -17.26 -1.77
N LEU A 76 -0.60 -17.40 -0.96
CA LEU A 76 -1.41 -18.62 -0.89
C LEU A 76 -1.87 -19.10 -2.28
N PHE A 77 -2.35 -18.16 -3.11
CA PHE A 77 -2.84 -18.47 -4.46
C PHE A 77 -1.74 -18.46 -5.53
N SER A 78 -0.70 -17.65 -5.37
CA SER A 78 0.40 -17.58 -6.36
C SER A 78 1.43 -18.73 -6.24
N LYS A 79 1.36 -19.56 -5.19
CA LYS A 79 2.17 -20.77 -5.02
C LYS A 79 2.04 -21.76 -6.19
N SER A 80 0.95 -21.77 -6.96
CA SER A 80 0.84 -22.59 -8.19
C SER A 80 -0.23 -22.06 -9.16
N SER A 81 -0.12 -22.39 -10.44
CA SER A 81 -1.10 -22.02 -11.47
C SER A 81 -2.51 -22.48 -11.16
N LYS A 82 -2.67 -23.73 -10.68
CA LYS A 82 -3.98 -24.30 -10.31
C LYS A 82 -4.71 -23.48 -9.24
N ARG A 83 -3.97 -22.98 -8.24
CA ARG A 83 -4.54 -22.12 -7.19
C ARG A 83 -4.86 -20.74 -7.73
N TRP A 84 -4.00 -20.22 -8.60
CA TRP A 84 -4.21 -18.93 -9.24
C TRP A 84 -5.43 -18.91 -10.17
N ASP A 85 -5.76 -20.04 -10.79
CA ASP A 85 -6.95 -20.15 -11.63
C ASP A 85 -8.25 -19.99 -10.83
N ILE A 86 -8.30 -20.45 -9.56
CA ILE A 86 -9.45 -20.23 -8.66
C ILE A 86 -9.75 -18.72 -8.54
N VAL A 87 -8.72 -17.92 -8.22
CA VAL A 87 -8.90 -16.48 -8.04
C VAL A 87 -9.16 -15.76 -9.35
N LYS A 88 -8.59 -16.20 -10.48
CA LYS A 88 -8.88 -15.61 -11.80
C LYS A 88 -10.33 -15.81 -12.22
N THR A 89 -10.90 -16.97 -11.91
CA THR A 89 -12.28 -17.29 -12.30
C THR A 89 -13.29 -16.51 -11.47
N LYS A 90 -13.01 -16.30 -10.18
CA LYS A 90 -13.94 -15.65 -9.25
C LYS A 90 -13.74 -14.15 -9.08
N LEU A 91 -12.50 -13.69 -8.98
CA LEU A 91 -12.21 -12.29 -8.64
C LEU A 91 -12.11 -11.41 -9.88
N LYS A 92 -12.78 -10.26 -9.85
CA LYS A 92 -12.69 -9.20 -10.87
C LYS A 92 -11.44 -8.35 -10.70
N LEU A 93 -11.04 -8.05 -9.47
CA LEU A 93 -9.77 -7.37 -9.17
C LEU A 93 -8.71 -8.39 -8.79
N THR A 94 -7.58 -8.35 -9.49
CA THR A 94 -6.44 -9.24 -9.24
C THR A 94 -5.80 -8.96 -7.89
N LEU A 95 -5.57 -10.01 -7.09
CA LEU A 95 -4.75 -9.93 -5.89
C LEU A 95 -3.32 -9.50 -6.27
N LYS A 96 -2.83 -8.41 -5.70
CA LYS A 96 -1.50 -7.88 -6.03
C LYS A 96 -0.48 -8.29 -4.97
N PRO A 97 0.77 -8.64 -5.38
CA PRO A 97 1.85 -8.76 -4.41
C PRO A 97 2.12 -7.41 -3.77
N LEU A 98 2.62 -7.44 -2.53
CA LEU A 98 3.16 -6.25 -1.91
C LEU A 98 4.57 -5.97 -2.45
N SER A 99 4.77 -4.74 -2.93
CA SER A 99 6.10 -4.20 -3.16
C SER A 99 6.56 -3.44 -1.92
N GLU A 100 7.77 -3.72 -1.43
CA GLU A 100 8.37 -2.98 -0.31
C GLU A 100 8.53 -1.49 -0.64
N THR A 101 8.95 -1.20 -1.88
CA THR A 101 9.31 0.15 -2.37
C THR A 101 8.13 0.95 -2.94
N ARG A 102 7.04 0.31 -3.41
CA ARG A 102 5.95 1.03 -4.09
C ARG A 102 4.67 1.11 -3.26
N ARG A 103 4.40 2.30 -2.68
CA ARG A 103 3.15 2.59 -1.95
C ARG A 103 1.89 2.36 -2.79
N GLU A 104 1.95 2.59 -4.10
CA GLU A 104 0.82 2.34 -5.03
C GLU A 104 0.45 0.85 -5.18
N SER A 105 1.42 -0.07 -5.04
CA SER A 105 1.13 -1.51 -5.04
C SER A 105 0.31 -1.92 -3.81
N LYS A 106 0.51 -1.23 -2.68
CA LYS A 106 -0.14 -1.53 -1.40
C LYS A 106 -1.62 -1.17 -1.41
N ILE A 107 -1.99 0.00 -1.95
CA ILE A 107 -3.41 0.33 -2.14
C ILE A 107 -4.08 -0.66 -3.10
N GLY A 108 -3.39 -1.07 -4.16
CA GLY A 108 -3.92 -2.07 -5.09
C GLY A 108 -4.22 -3.41 -4.41
N ALA A 109 -3.31 -3.90 -3.56
CA ALA A 109 -3.49 -5.14 -2.81
C ALA A 109 -4.62 -5.04 -1.78
N VAL A 110 -4.64 -3.97 -0.98
CA VAL A 110 -5.69 -3.71 0.01
C VAL A 110 -7.06 -3.57 -0.67
N LYS A 111 -7.15 -2.79 -1.75
CA LYS A 111 -8.38 -2.57 -2.52
C LYS A 111 -8.95 -3.87 -3.10
N ALA A 112 -8.08 -4.73 -3.65
CA ALA A 112 -8.51 -5.98 -4.27
C ALA A 112 -9.19 -6.93 -3.27
N ILE A 113 -8.69 -6.98 -2.04
CA ILE A 113 -9.28 -7.78 -0.96
C ILE A 113 -10.51 -7.06 -0.38
N PHE A 114 -10.41 -5.77 -0.07
CA PHE A 114 -11.47 -5.01 0.57
C PHE A 114 -12.78 -5.01 -0.23
N LEU A 115 -12.70 -4.79 -1.55
CA LEU A 115 -13.88 -4.69 -2.40
C LEU A 115 -14.50 -6.04 -2.81
N GLN A 116 -13.84 -7.15 -2.52
CA GLN A 116 -14.25 -8.49 -2.92
C GLN A 116 -14.03 -9.48 -1.77
N PHE A 117 -14.27 -9.02 -0.55
CA PHE A 117 -13.86 -9.73 0.66
C PHE A 117 -14.50 -11.12 0.78
N ASP A 118 -15.80 -11.20 0.57
CA ASP A 118 -16.56 -12.46 0.56
C ASP A 118 -16.07 -13.39 -0.57
N ASP A 119 -15.86 -12.87 -1.78
CA ASP A 119 -15.35 -13.66 -2.90
C ASP A 119 -13.93 -14.22 -2.61
N VAL A 120 -13.09 -13.47 -1.89
CA VAL A 120 -11.78 -13.94 -1.44
C VAL A 120 -11.93 -15.08 -0.43
N ILE A 121 -12.85 -14.96 0.53
CA ILE A 121 -13.15 -16.04 1.50
C ILE A 121 -13.62 -17.29 0.75
N GLU A 122 -14.50 -17.15 -0.23
CA GLU A 122 -14.94 -18.25 -1.07
C GLU A 122 -13.78 -18.91 -1.83
N CYS A 123 -12.85 -18.13 -2.38
CA CYS A 123 -11.67 -18.67 -3.04
C CYS A 123 -10.81 -19.50 -2.07
N VAL A 124 -10.66 -19.04 -0.83
CA VAL A 124 -9.88 -19.76 0.20
C VAL A 124 -10.59 -21.05 0.60
N ASN A 125 -11.91 -21.02 0.78
CA ASN A 125 -12.71 -22.23 1.05
C ASN A 125 -12.68 -23.22 -0.12
N GLU A 126 -12.75 -22.74 -1.36
CA GLU A 126 -12.64 -23.60 -2.54
C GLU A 126 -11.25 -24.25 -2.64
N LEU A 127 -10.19 -23.48 -2.38
CA LEU A 127 -8.83 -24.02 -2.31
C LEU A 127 -8.71 -25.09 -1.22
N LYS A 128 -9.26 -24.81 -0.03
CA LYS A 128 -9.28 -25.76 1.09
C LYS A 128 -9.99 -27.07 0.71
N ASN A 129 -11.13 -27.00 0.04
CA ASN A 129 -11.91 -28.17 -0.39
C ASN A 129 -11.23 -28.98 -1.51
N LYS A 130 -10.31 -28.37 -2.27
CA LYS A 130 -9.60 -29.01 -3.40
C LYS A 130 -8.20 -29.49 -3.04
N SER A 131 -7.76 -29.34 -1.79
CA SER A 131 -6.38 -29.62 -1.37
C SER A 131 -6.32 -30.72 -0.32
N ASP A 132 -5.49 -31.73 -0.55
CA ASP A 132 -5.14 -32.74 0.45
C ASP A 132 -3.82 -32.42 1.19
N ASP A 133 -3.11 -31.37 0.74
CA ASP A 133 -1.84 -30.94 1.33
C ASP A 133 -2.06 -30.26 2.70
N SER A 134 -1.47 -30.83 3.75
CA SER A 134 -1.63 -30.36 5.12
C SER A 134 -1.13 -28.93 5.35
N GLU A 135 -0.03 -28.54 4.69
CA GLU A 135 0.49 -27.17 4.79
C GLU A 135 -0.52 -26.18 4.22
N THR A 136 -1.09 -26.48 3.06
CA THR A 136 -2.10 -25.65 2.39
C THR A 136 -3.37 -25.55 3.19
N LEU A 137 -3.85 -26.65 3.78
CA LEU A 137 -5.02 -26.63 4.66
C LEU A 137 -4.79 -25.73 5.87
N SER A 138 -3.62 -25.84 6.52
CA SER A 138 -3.23 -24.99 7.65
C SER A 138 -3.12 -23.51 7.24
N ASP A 139 -2.55 -23.23 6.07
CA ASP A 139 -2.46 -21.87 5.54
C ASP A 139 -3.85 -21.26 5.24
N CYS A 140 -4.77 -22.04 4.65
CA CYS A 140 -6.15 -21.63 4.43
C CYS A 140 -6.86 -21.32 5.75
N ASP A 141 -6.73 -22.20 6.76
CA ASP A 141 -7.33 -21.98 8.08
C ASP A 141 -6.79 -20.73 8.75
N ALA A 142 -5.47 -20.52 8.71
CA ALA A 142 -4.86 -19.31 9.25
C ALA A 142 -5.35 -18.04 8.55
N VAL A 143 -5.58 -18.10 7.23
CA VAL A 143 -6.15 -16.98 6.46
C VAL A 143 -7.60 -16.72 6.85
N LEU A 144 -8.44 -17.75 6.91
CA LEU A 144 -9.84 -17.60 7.29
C LEU A 144 -10.01 -17.05 8.71
N ILE A 145 -9.23 -17.56 9.68
CA ILE A 145 -9.27 -17.12 11.08
C ILE A 145 -8.98 -15.62 11.19
N GLU A 146 -7.94 -15.12 10.51
CA GLU A 146 -7.59 -13.70 10.58
C GLU A 146 -8.57 -12.85 9.74
N MET A 147 -9.03 -13.33 8.57
CA MET A 147 -10.04 -12.61 7.78
C MET A 147 -11.35 -12.42 8.56
N PHE A 148 -11.81 -13.44 9.28
CA PHE A 148 -13.00 -13.35 10.14
C PHE A 148 -12.76 -12.62 11.47
N SER A 149 -11.55 -12.13 11.73
CA SER A 149 -11.32 -11.31 12.92
C SER A 149 -11.85 -9.89 12.70
N PHE A 150 -12.62 -9.39 13.67
CA PHE A 150 -13.09 -8.01 13.63
C PHE A 150 -11.93 -7.01 13.60
N GLU A 151 -10.80 -7.35 14.26
CA GLU A 151 -9.56 -6.57 14.22
C GLU A 151 -9.05 -6.38 12.79
N PHE A 152 -9.02 -7.44 11.98
CA PHE A 152 -8.58 -7.35 10.59
C PHE A 152 -9.56 -6.53 9.75
N ILE A 153 -10.86 -6.73 9.94
CA ILE A 153 -11.91 -6.01 9.19
C ILE A 153 -11.82 -4.51 9.49
N VAL A 154 -11.70 -4.12 10.76
CA VAL A 154 -11.46 -2.71 11.11
C VAL A 154 -10.14 -2.21 10.52
N ALA A 155 -9.07 -3.00 10.61
CA ALA A 155 -7.77 -2.61 10.07
C ALA A 155 -7.81 -2.38 8.55
N ILE A 156 -8.48 -3.24 7.77
CA ILE A 156 -8.55 -3.07 6.32
C ILE A 156 -9.38 -1.85 5.93
N HIS A 157 -10.43 -1.50 6.68
CA HIS A 157 -11.18 -0.25 6.49
C HIS A 157 -10.28 0.98 6.72
N VAL A 158 -9.60 1.02 7.87
CA VAL A 158 -8.66 2.11 8.21
C VAL A 158 -7.58 2.25 7.15
N TRP A 159 -6.93 1.14 6.77
CA TRP A 159 -5.84 1.16 5.80
C TRP A 159 -6.31 1.52 4.40
N TYR A 160 -7.49 1.06 3.97
CA TYR A 160 -8.01 1.41 2.66
C TYR A 160 -8.25 2.92 2.56
N GLU A 161 -8.89 3.53 3.55
CA GLU A 161 -9.17 4.98 3.56
C GLU A 161 -7.88 5.82 3.61
N VAL A 162 -6.95 5.48 4.51
CA VAL A 162 -5.66 6.16 4.63
C VAL A 162 -4.84 6.03 3.33
N LEU A 163 -4.74 4.82 2.78
CA LEU A 163 -3.97 4.60 1.55
C LEU A 163 -4.63 5.29 0.35
N LEU A 164 -5.97 5.33 0.28
CA LEU A 164 -6.70 6.03 -0.78
C LEU A 164 -6.38 7.52 -0.77
N CYS A 165 -6.45 8.15 0.41
CA CYS A 165 -6.12 9.56 0.56
C CYS A 165 -4.66 9.85 0.16
N VAL A 166 -3.71 9.07 0.70
CA VAL A 166 -2.28 9.20 0.39
C VAL A 166 -2.01 9.00 -1.11
N ASN A 167 -2.63 8.00 -1.73
CA ASN A 167 -2.46 7.69 -3.15
C ASN A 167 -2.97 8.83 -4.03
N ASN A 168 -4.12 9.42 -3.71
CA ASN A 168 -4.68 10.55 -4.48
C ASN A 168 -3.72 11.75 -4.47
N ILE A 169 -3.13 12.06 -3.31
CA ILE A 169 -2.16 13.15 -3.19
C ILE A 169 -0.85 12.81 -3.90
N SER A 170 -0.39 11.56 -3.80
CA SER A 170 0.80 11.11 -4.51
C SER A 170 0.65 11.30 -6.02
N LYS A 171 -0.49 10.90 -6.58
CA LYS A 171 -0.80 11.08 -8.01
C LYS A 171 -0.93 12.54 -8.41
N LEU A 172 -1.57 13.36 -7.58
CA LEU A 172 -1.66 14.79 -7.83
C LEU A 172 -0.27 15.44 -7.89
N ARG A 173 0.63 15.09 -6.96
CA ARG A 173 2.00 15.61 -6.92
C ARG A 173 2.84 15.16 -8.11
N GLN A 174 2.63 13.93 -8.59
CA GLN A 174 3.33 13.39 -9.75
C GLN A 174 2.81 13.97 -11.07
N SER A 175 1.63 14.60 -11.08
CA SER A 175 1.13 15.29 -12.27
C SER A 175 2.07 16.40 -12.71
N VAL A 176 2.45 16.37 -13.99
CA VAL A 176 3.35 17.36 -14.62
C VAL A 176 2.65 18.72 -14.79
N GLN A 177 1.32 18.72 -14.87
CA GLN A 177 0.50 19.90 -15.20
C GLN A 177 -0.03 20.66 -13.98
N VAL A 178 0.32 20.24 -12.75
CA VAL A 178 -0.26 20.84 -11.54
C VAL A 178 0.55 22.05 -11.07
N SER A 179 -0.12 23.15 -10.72
CA SER A 179 0.56 24.33 -10.19
C SER A 179 0.99 24.12 -8.73
N LEU A 180 2.10 24.77 -8.32
CA LEU A 180 2.62 24.67 -6.95
C LEU A 180 1.60 25.13 -5.90
N LYS A 181 0.77 26.14 -6.24
CA LYS A 181 -0.33 26.61 -5.36
C LYS A 181 -1.34 25.51 -5.07
N VAL A 182 -1.79 24.78 -6.10
CA VAL A 182 -2.72 23.65 -5.94
C VAL A 182 -2.12 22.53 -5.08
N VAL A 183 -0.82 22.26 -5.23
CA VAL A 183 -0.11 21.29 -4.37
C VAL A 183 -0.12 21.73 -2.91
N ILE A 184 0.22 22.99 -2.63
CA ILE A 184 0.27 23.53 -1.27
C ILE A 184 -1.12 23.48 -0.62
N ASP A 185 -2.15 23.93 -1.34
CA ASP A 185 -3.51 23.96 -0.81
C ASP A 185 -4.02 22.52 -0.55
N THR A 186 -3.74 21.59 -1.46
CA THR A 186 -4.08 20.16 -1.26
C THR A 186 -3.35 19.55 -0.06
N LEU A 187 -2.06 19.86 0.12
CA LEU A 187 -1.29 19.37 1.26
C LEU A 187 -1.84 19.91 2.59
N ARG A 188 -2.29 21.17 2.63
CA ARG A 188 -2.95 21.73 3.82
C ARG A 188 -4.26 21.01 4.11
N SER A 189 -5.11 20.82 3.10
CA SER A 189 -6.35 20.06 3.25
C SER A 189 -6.09 18.63 3.74
N PHE A 190 -5.03 17.99 3.24
CA PHE A 190 -4.63 16.66 3.69
C PHE A 190 -4.18 16.64 5.16
N CYS A 191 -3.38 17.62 5.59
CA CYS A 191 -2.98 17.74 6.99
C CYS A 191 -4.19 17.89 7.90
N SER A 192 -5.16 18.73 7.53
CA SER A 192 -6.43 18.86 8.25
C SER A 192 -7.21 17.55 8.29
N TRP A 193 -7.29 16.84 7.15
CA TRP A 193 -7.95 15.54 7.08
C TRP A 193 -7.28 14.49 7.98
N ILE A 194 -5.94 14.41 8.03
CA ILE A 194 -5.23 13.50 8.95
C ILE A 194 -5.58 13.82 10.41
N GLN A 195 -5.62 15.12 10.76
CA GLN A 195 -5.97 15.55 12.12
C GLN A 195 -7.40 15.13 12.47
N GLU A 196 -8.36 15.31 11.56
CA GLU A 196 -9.73 14.86 11.78
C GLU A 196 -9.84 13.33 11.88
N PHE A 197 -9.15 12.61 10.99
CA PHE A 197 -9.13 11.15 10.98
C PHE A 197 -8.53 10.59 12.27
N ARG A 198 -7.51 11.25 12.83
CA ARG A 198 -6.95 10.88 14.13
C ARG A 198 -7.96 11.00 15.28
N ASN A 199 -8.85 11.99 15.21
CA ASN A 199 -9.82 12.26 16.28
C ASN A 199 -11.10 11.42 16.16
N THR A 200 -11.57 11.17 14.93
CA THR A 200 -12.89 10.56 14.69
C THR A 200 -12.86 9.41 13.68
N GLY A 201 -11.78 9.25 12.93
CA GLY A 201 -11.67 8.30 11.83
C GLY A 201 -11.66 6.85 12.29
N PHE A 202 -11.09 6.55 13.46
CA PHE A 202 -11.11 5.19 14.01
C PHE A 202 -12.55 4.74 14.35
N ASP A 203 -13.31 5.55 15.09
CA ASP A 203 -14.69 5.21 15.45
C ASP A 203 -15.59 5.11 14.21
N LYS A 204 -15.40 6.02 13.24
CA LYS A 204 -16.04 5.93 11.92
C LYS A 204 -15.71 4.61 11.22
N SER A 205 -14.44 4.21 11.20
CA SER A 205 -13.99 2.95 10.60
C SER A 205 -14.58 1.72 11.30
N VAL A 206 -14.69 1.74 12.63
CA VAL A 206 -15.35 0.68 13.40
C VAL A 206 -16.83 0.59 13.07
N ALA A 207 -17.53 1.72 12.98
CA ALA A 207 -18.94 1.73 12.59
C ALA A 207 -19.14 1.18 11.16
N GLN A 208 -18.29 1.58 10.21
CA GLN A 208 -18.33 1.04 8.84
C GLN A 208 -18.01 -0.46 8.81
N ALA A 209 -17.04 -0.92 9.60
CA ALA A 209 -16.72 -2.35 9.71
C ALA A 209 -17.90 -3.19 10.23
N ARG A 210 -18.71 -2.65 11.15
CA ARG A 210 -19.94 -3.32 11.62
C ARG A 210 -20.97 -3.45 10.50
N LEU A 211 -21.26 -2.35 9.80
CA LEU A 211 -22.17 -2.35 8.66
C LEU A 211 -21.67 -3.26 7.52
N PHE A 212 -20.36 -3.38 7.37
CA PHE A 212 -19.73 -4.27 6.41
C PHE A 212 -19.96 -5.74 6.79
N VAL A 213 -19.73 -6.09 8.06
CA VAL A 213 -20.00 -7.44 8.59
C VAL A 213 -21.48 -7.82 8.43
N GLU A 214 -22.40 -6.90 8.73
CA GLU A 214 -23.85 -7.12 8.56
C GLU A 214 -24.27 -7.43 7.12
N LYS A 215 -23.48 -6.96 6.13
CA LYS A 215 -23.73 -7.19 4.71
C LYS A 215 -22.99 -8.41 4.15
N SER A 216 -22.09 -9.01 4.92
CA SER A 216 -21.35 -10.19 4.50
C SER A 216 -22.28 -11.39 4.42
N THR A 217 -22.00 -12.27 3.47
CA THR A 217 -22.63 -13.58 3.33
C THR A 217 -22.15 -14.58 4.39
N PHE A 218 -21.07 -14.25 5.10
CA PHE A 218 -20.49 -15.07 6.16
C PHE A 218 -20.89 -14.55 7.54
N GLU A 219 -21.03 -15.48 8.49
CA GLU A 219 -21.24 -15.14 9.90
C GLU A 219 -19.90 -14.71 10.52
N ILE A 220 -19.77 -13.41 10.79
CA ILE A 220 -18.55 -12.82 11.34
C ILE A 220 -18.88 -12.07 12.63
N GLU A 221 -18.05 -12.26 13.65
CA GLU A 221 -18.17 -11.52 14.90
C GLU A 221 -17.86 -10.03 14.68
N SER A 222 -18.75 -9.15 15.17
CA SER A 222 -18.58 -7.70 15.02
C SER A 222 -17.93 -7.05 16.25
N GLN A 223 -17.30 -7.82 17.13
CA GLN A 223 -16.72 -7.31 18.38
C GLN A 223 -15.22 -7.61 18.46
N PHE A 224 -14.50 -6.73 19.15
CA PHE A 224 -13.09 -6.96 19.44
C PHE A 224 -12.96 -8.06 20.49
N LYS A 225 -11.96 -8.93 20.33
CA LYS A 225 -11.72 -9.98 21.32
C LYS A 225 -11.28 -9.36 22.64
N GLU A 226 -11.92 -9.76 23.73
CA GLU A 226 -11.50 -9.34 25.07
C GLU A 226 -10.07 -9.83 25.33
N LYS A 227 -9.18 -8.90 25.71
CA LYS A 227 -7.84 -9.28 26.14
C LYS A 227 -7.94 -10.04 27.45
N ARG A 228 -7.44 -11.28 27.48
CA ARG A 228 -7.28 -12.05 28.73
C ARG A 228 -6.47 -11.23 29.72
N THR A 229 -7.12 -10.76 30.78
CA THR A 229 -6.43 -10.22 31.96
C THR A 229 -5.81 -11.40 32.69
N ALA A 230 -4.48 -11.51 32.65
CA ALA A 230 -3.77 -12.42 33.54
C ALA A 230 -4.09 -12.00 34.98
N ARG A 231 -4.77 -12.88 35.73
CA ARG A 231 -4.91 -12.70 37.19
C ARG A 231 -3.49 -12.74 37.76
N ARG A 232 -3.05 -11.60 38.29
CA ARG A 232 -1.83 -11.50 39.09
C ARG A 232 -2.07 -12.13 40.46
#